data_AF-A0A168MCF9-F1
#
_entry.id   AF-A0A168MCF9-F1
#
_cell.length_a   1.000
_cell.length_b   1.000
_cell.length_c   1.000
_cell.angle_alpha   90.00
_cell.angle_beta   90.00
_cell.angle_gamma   90.00
#
_symmetry.space_group_name_H-M   'P 1'
#
loop_
_entity.id
_entity.type
_entity.pdbx_description
1 polymer ?
#
loop_
_entity_poly.entity_id
_entity_poly.type
_entity_poly.pdbx_seq_one_letter_code
_entity_poly.pdbx_strand_id
1 'polypeptide(L)' 'MFIFNLLLGSAVIALGIFAIKHPDSWWFRNLFDDREPSDLLISYTKFAGKITIGIGAFIILISTQYVFI' A
#
# COMPACT_ATOMS: atom_id res chain seq x y z
N MET A 1 -20.85 6.52 3.24
CA MET A 1 -19.51 6.12 3.74
C MET A 1 -18.89 4.97 2.95
N PHE A 2 -19.67 3.99 2.46
CA PHE A 2 -19.15 2.85 1.69
C PHE A 2 -18.32 3.23 0.46
N ILE A 3 -18.85 4.09 -0.42
CA ILE A 3 -18.16 4.52 -1.66
C ILE A 3 -16.82 5.20 -1.34
N PHE A 4 -16.78 6.03 -0.29
CA PHE A 4 -15.55 6.67 0.16
C PHE A 4 -14.52 5.65 0.62
N ASN A 5 -14.90 4.67 1.44
CA ASN A 5 -13.98 3.63 1.91
C ASN A 5 -13.55 2.67 0.80
N LEU A 6 -14.40 2.43 -0.19
CA LEU A 6 -14.07 1.64 -1.37
C LEU A 6 -13.01 2.35 -2.21
N LEU A 7 -13.16 3.67 -2.43
CA LEU A 7 -12.16 4.50 -3.09
C LEU A 7 -10.85 4.55 -2.28
N LEU A 8 -10.94 4.74 -0.97
CA LEU A 8 -9.79 4.75 -0.06
C LEU A 8 -9.04 3.42 -0.11
N GLY A 9 -9.73 2.29 0.06
CA GLY A 9 -9.12 0.96 0.01
C GLY A 9 -8.49 0.67 -1.36
N SER A 10 -9.14 1.08 -2.44
CA SER A 10 -8.59 0.94 -3.80
C SER A 10 -7.32 1.79 -3.99
N ALA A 11 -7.29 3.01 -3.46
CA ALA A 11 -6.11 3.87 -3.49
C ALA A 11 -4.95 3.28 -2.67
N VAL A 12 -5.26 2.70 -1.50
CA VAL A 12 -4.27 2.00 -0.65
C VAL A 12 -3.70 0.78 -1.37
N ILE A 13 -4.54 -0.02 -2.05
CA ILE A 13 -4.07 -1.15 -2.87
C ILE A 13 -3.18 -0.67 -4.02
N ALA A 14 -3.58 0.39 -4.73
CA ALA A 14 -2.80 0.96 -5.81
C ALA A 14 -1.42 1.45 -5.33
N LEU A 15 -1.35 2.09 -4.15
CA LEU A 15 -0.10 2.50 -3.51
C LEU A 15 0.77 1.30 -3.14
N GLY A 16 0.19 0.22 -2.61
CA GLY A 16 0.94 -1.00 -2.30
C GLY A 16 1.49 -1.70 -3.56
N ILE A 17 0.71 -1.72 -4.66
CA ILE A 17 1.18 -2.22 -5.96
C ILE A 17 2.31 -1.33 -6.50
N PHE A 18 2.16 -0.01 -6.40
CA PHE A 18 3.18 0.95 -6.82
C PHE A 18 4.49 0.75 -6.05
N ALA A 19 4.41 0.52 -4.73
CA ALA A 19 5.57 0.21 -3.89
C ALA A 19 6.29 -1.08 -4.30
N ILE A 20 5.56 -2.11 -4.72
CA ILE A 20 6.16 -3.38 -5.18
C ILE A 20 6.79 -3.22 -6.57
N LYS A 21 6.12 -2.49 -7.47
CA LYS A 21 6.51 -2.36 -8.88
C LYS A 21 7.65 -1.35 -9.09
N HIS A 22 7.66 -0.28 -8.30
CA HIS A 22 8.66 0.79 -8.35
C HIS A 22 9.26 1.06 -6.95
N PRO A 23 9.94 0.06 -6.35
CA PRO A 23 10.51 0.18 -5.01
C PRO A 23 11.66 1.20 -4.95
N ASP A 24 12.21 1.56 -6.10
CA ASP A 24 13.29 2.51 -6.35
C ASP A 24 12.79 3.94 -6.65
N SER A 25 11.46 4.17 -6.68
CA SER A 25 10.94 5.50 -6.97
C SER A 25 11.34 6.52 -5.90
N TRP A 26 11.47 7.79 -6.31
CA TRP A 26 11.87 8.89 -5.43
C TRP A 26 10.98 9.03 -4.18
N TRP A 27 9.70 8.61 -4.30
CA TRP A 27 8.75 8.54 -3.19
C TRP A 27 9.17 7.60 -2.05
N PHE A 28 9.89 6.52 -2.35
CA PHE A 28 10.38 5.56 -1.35
C PHE A 28 11.84 5.82 -0.95
N ARG A 29 12.65 6.44 -1.82
CA ARG A 29 14.04 6.83 -1.48
C ARG A 29 14.09 7.81 -0.32
N ASN A 30 13.19 8.80 -0.30
CA ASN A 30 13.15 9.81 0.76
C ASN A 30 12.71 9.26 2.13
N LEU A 31 12.13 8.07 2.18
CA LEU A 31 11.64 7.44 3.42
C LEU A 31 12.75 6.76 4.23
N PHE A 32 13.87 6.41 3.60
CA PHE A 32 14.89 5.56 4.20
C PHE A 32 16.33 6.10 4.12
N ASP A 33 16.44 7.42 3.96
CA ASP A 33 17.71 8.17 3.85
C ASP A 33 18.45 7.87 2.54
N ASP A 34 19.17 8.85 1.99
CA ASP A 34 19.83 8.84 0.67
C ASP A 34 21.03 7.86 0.59
N ARG A 35 21.03 6.81 1.41
CA ARG A 35 21.96 5.68 1.28
C ARG A 35 21.59 4.86 0.05
N GLU A 36 22.60 4.33 -0.63
CA GLU A 36 22.41 3.43 -1.78
C GLU A 36 21.28 2.44 -1.51
N PRO A 37 20.37 2.22 -2.48
CA PRO A 37 19.25 1.31 -2.32
C PRO A 37 19.80 -0.09 -2.08
N SER A 38 20.01 -0.42 -0.81
CA SER A 38 20.47 -1.74 -0.40
C SER A 38 19.40 -2.76 -0.79
N ASP A 39 19.82 -3.99 -1.13
CA ASP A 39 18.89 -5.08 -1.43
C ASP A 39 17.86 -5.30 -0.29
N LEU A 40 18.25 -4.98 0.94
CA LEU A 40 17.39 -4.94 2.12
C LEU A 40 16.26 -3.92 1.98
N LEU A 41 16.55 -2.72 1.48
CA LEU A 41 15.57 -1.67 1.26
C LEU A 41 14.51 -2.10 0.24
N ILE A 42 14.96 -2.63 -0.90
CA ILE A 42 14.09 -3.07 -1.98
C ILE A 42 13.20 -4.23 -1.49
N SER A 43 13.76 -5.15 -0.71
CA SER A 43 13.03 -6.26 -0.10
C SER A 43 11.99 -5.75 0.90
N TYR A 44 12.36 -4.80 1.76
CA TYR A 44 11.48 -4.21 2.75
C TYR A 44 10.32 -3.44 2.09
N THR A 45 10.59 -2.61 1.07
CA THR A 45 9.54 -1.86 0.35
C THR A 45 8.56 -2.80 -0.35
N LYS A 46 9.04 -3.90 -0.93
CA LYS A 46 8.16 -4.95 -1.51
C LYS A 46 7.31 -5.64 -0.44
N PHE A 47 7.88 -5.92 0.73
CA PHE A 47 7.14 -6.52 1.85
C PHE A 47 6.08 -5.56 2.41
N ALA A 48 6.46 -4.30 2.64
CA ALA A 48 5.55 -3.25 3.06
C ALA A 48 4.41 -3.07 2.06
N GLY A 49 4.70 -3.04 0.75
CA GLY A 49 3.67 -2.94 -0.28
C GLY A 49 2.65 -4.10 -0.26
N LYS A 50 3.09 -5.33 0.03
CA LYS A 50 2.17 -6.47 0.21
C LYS A 50 1.26 -6.29 1.43
N ILE A 51 1.80 -5.80 2.54
CA ILE A 51 1.02 -5.47 3.75
C ILE A 51 0.00 -4.37 3.43
N THR A 52 0.42 -3.32 2.72
CA THR A 52 -0.46 -2.21 2.32
C THR A 52 -1.63 -2.69 1.47
N ILE A 53 -1.40 -3.60 0.50
CA ILE A 53 -2.48 -4.23 -0.27
C ILE A 53 -3.46 -4.97 0.65
N GLY A 54 -2.94 -5.75 1.62
CA GLY A 54 -3.76 -6.45 2.59
C GLY A 54 -4.63 -5.52 3.44
N ILE A 55 -4.07 -4.39 3.89
CA ILE A 55 -4.80 -3.36 4.65
C ILE A 55 -5.92 -2.75 3.79
N GLY A 56 -5.62 -2.39 2.53
CA GLY A 56 -6.62 -1.84 1.62
C GLY A 56 -7.78 -2.81 1.35
N ALA A 57 -7.48 -4.11 1.17
CA ALA A 57 -8.50 -5.14 1.03
C ALA A 57 -9.35 -5.31 2.30
N PHE A 58 -8.72 -5.22 3.47
CA PHE A 58 -9.42 -5.31 4.76
C PHE A 58 -10.37 -4.14 5.01
N ILE A 59 -9.97 -2.92 4.63
CA ILE A 59 -10.82 -1.72 4.68
C ILE A 59 -12.08 -1.90 3.81
N ILE A 60 -11.92 -2.45 2.60
CA ILE A 60 -13.05 -2.72 1.69
C ILE A 60 -13.99 -3.78 2.30
N LEU A 61 -13.43 -4.87 2.83
CA LEU A 61 -14.20 -5.95 3.45
C LEU A 61 -15.05 -5.46 4.64
N ILE A 62 -14.44 -4.75 5.60
CA ILE A 62 -15.15 -4.18 6.74
C ILE A 62 -16.23 -3.20 6.26
N SER A 63 -15.89 -2.35 5.30
CA SER A 63 -16.84 -1.35 4.78
C SER A 63 -18.04 -1.99 4.11
N THR A 64 -17.87 -3.16 3.50
CA THR A 64 -18.95 -3.92 2.88
C THR A 64 -19.93 -4.45 3.92
N GLN A 65 -19.48 -4.84 5.11
CA GLN A 65 -20.37 -5.32 6.17
C GLN A 65 -21.38 -4.25 6.64
N TYR A 66 -20.99 -2.96 6.64
CA TYR A 66 -21.88 -1.85 6.97
C TYR A 66 -22.97 -1.56 5.92
N VAL A 67 -22.92 -2.19 4.74
CA VAL A 67 -23.95 -2.02 3.69
C VAL A 67 -25.04 -3.09 3.77
N PHE A 68 -24.71 -4.26 4.35
CA PHE A 68 -25.60 -5.42 4.43
C PHE A 68 -26.27 -5.61 5.80
N ILE A 69 -26.03 -4.69 6.74
CA ILE A 69 -26.68 -4.58 8.06
C ILE A 69 -27.62 -3.39 8.02
#